data_AF-A0A7V7XDU7-F1
#
_entry.id   AF-A0A7V7XDU7-F1
#
_cell.length_a   1.000
_cell.length_b   1.000
_cell.length_c   1.000
_cell.angle_alpha   90.00
_cell.angle_beta   90.00
_cell.angle_gamma   90.00
#
_symmetry.space_group_name_H-M   'P 1'
#
loop_
_entity.id
_entity.type
_entity.pdbx_description
1 polymer ?
#
loop_
_entity_poly.entity_id
_entity_poly.type
_entity_poly.pdbx_seq_one_letter_code
_entity_poly.pdbx_strand_id
1 'polypeptide(L)'
;MLHLALRFHDKGRYESHADPTSHRKPKVAGYQVVKPAYRILKLLAGEQVSDIPRSRIMEYHYVTVVDTVRQQGNYFILPVEENQIAQLEAITKTERNPPVYLWRDGQWWSFPQLELYNTGEMTTVRTTMGDIFGNVHETREHQIERTGLRIRPTYEPSKGPGFALAHTAPNSLPDAPANLPTTITGNGMVLEWKRGYDDKPPCWWIRDEHRVSKAQSATYRHYAALKATPHARWSKGFSAWYYTGGPLPPPKWLELVGYPDTPSPTMSPELSQQIEAVLAADDAAEREPLIPLSLYNAHAGRYDWNHGNPDVWCKLYRSDKWLFFVANASLTERSLHGYKLTLEDDTATGEWLTLFLDELADGSVQRDPSFIRQSLRHAIEQTAANVKTFLPDELGIPTDAECRRRVFEERHHAYLAELERKRELETAMKPYHEFQALLKLRQTFEERLHHLTSLKALPAQSTPPLDDPWS
;
A
#
# COMPACT_ATOMS: atom_id res chain seq x y z
N MET A 1 -21.23 -17.94 -25.67
CA MET A 1 -20.87 -18.20 -24.26
C MET A 1 -20.69 -16.86 -23.58
N LEU A 2 -21.35 -16.62 -22.45
CA LEU A 2 -21.19 -15.37 -21.70
C LEU A 2 -20.01 -15.51 -20.74
N HIS A 3 -19.42 -14.38 -20.36
CA HIS A 3 -18.32 -14.36 -19.40
C HIS A 3 -18.66 -13.46 -18.22
N LEU A 4 -18.25 -13.89 -17.04
CA LEU A 4 -18.44 -13.18 -15.80
C LEU A 4 -17.08 -12.78 -15.23
N ALA A 5 -16.94 -11.52 -14.83
CA ALA A 5 -15.79 -11.04 -14.07
C ALA A 5 -16.18 -10.87 -12.60
N LEU A 6 -15.46 -11.56 -11.72
CA LEU A 6 -15.61 -11.47 -10.26
C LEU A 6 -14.35 -10.86 -9.65
N ARG A 7 -14.48 -9.71 -9.00
CA ARG A 7 -13.31 -9.09 -8.36
C ARG A 7 -12.89 -9.85 -7.11
N PHE A 8 -11.58 -9.99 -6.94
CA PHE A 8 -10.97 -10.45 -5.70
C PHE A 8 -9.83 -9.52 -5.28
N HIS A 9 -9.33 -9.72 -4.06
CA HIS A 9 -8.09 -9.13 -3.58
C HIS A 9 -7.08 -10.22 -3.30
N ASP A 10 -5.93 -10.17 -3.97
CA ASP A 10 -4.82 -11.08 -3.69
C ASP A 10 -4.29 -10.83 -2.27
N LYS A 11 -4.14 -11.90 -1.49
CA LYS A 11 -3.59 -11.89 -0.13
C LYS A 11 -2.35 -12.75 0.02
N GLY A 12 -1.81 -13.26 -1.08
CA GLY A 12 -0.60 -14.06 -1.12
C GLY A 12 -0.86 -15.56 -0.99
N ARG A 13 0.19 -16.30 -0.59
CA ARG A 13 0.16 -17.76 -0.53
C ARG A 13 -0.06 -18.25 0.90
N TYR A 14 -0.94 -19.22 1.06
CA TYR A 14 -1.34 -19.85 2.32
C TYR A 14 -0.87 -21.29 2.35
N GLU A 15 -0.52 -21.80 3.52
CA GLU A 15 -0.25 -23.23 3.68
C GLU A 15 -1.56 -24.01 3.62
N SER A 16 -1.64 -25.01 2.74
CA SER A 16 -2.81 -25.87 2.68
C SER A 16 -2.85 -26.78 3.90
N HIS A 17 -4.07 -27.08 4.37
CA HIS A 17 -4.32 -28.06 5.41
C HIS A 17 -4.48 -29.49 4.85
N ALA A 18 -4.15 -29.72 3.58
CA ALA A 18 -4.61 -30.88 2.83
C ALA A 18 -3.96 -32.21 3.21
N ASP A 19 -2.87 -32.21 3.98
CA ASP A 19 -2.23 -33.46 4.39
C ASP A 19 -1.55 -33.31 5.77
N PRO A 20 -2.08 -33.96 6.83
CA PRO A 20 -1.43 -33.97 8.15
C PRO A 20 -0.12 -34.78 8.17
N THR A 21 0.17 -35.59 7.15
CA THR A 21 1.34 -36.47 7.11
C THR A 21 2.55 -35.87 6.38
N SER A 22 2.35 -34.83 5.55
CA SER A 22 3.46 -34.15 4.87
C SER A 22 4.08 -33.06 5.74
N HIS A 23 5.38 -33.16 5.99
CA HIS A 23 6.17 -32.09 6.63
C HIS A 23 6.25 -30.81 5.79
N ARG A 24 5.94 -30.86 4.49
CA ARG A 24 5.88 -29.69 3.60
C ARG A 24 4.43 -29.45 3.20
N LYS A 25 3.79 -28.49 3.85
CA LYS A 25 2.45 -28.03 3.47
C LYS A 25 2.56 -27.26 2.14
N PRO A 26 1.90 -27.71 1.06
CA PRO A 26 1.94 -26.99 -0.19
C PRO A 26 1.34 -25.60 0.02
N LYS A 27 2.02 -24.58 -0.52
CA LYS A 27 1.55 -23.20 -0.46
C LYS A 27 0.58 -22.96 -1.62
N VAL A 28 -0.69 -22.76 -1.30
CA VAL A 28 -1.78 -22.46 -2.23
C VAL A 28 -2.03 -20.94 -2.28
N ALA A 29 -2.31 -20.39 -3.45
CA ALA A 29 -2.72 -18.99 -3.56
C ALA A 29 -4.06 -18.78 -2.85
N GLY A 30 -4.16 -17.76 -2.02
CA GLY A 30 -5.40 -17.42 -1.31
C GLY A 30 -5.90 -16.04 -1.68
N TYR A 31 -7.19 -16.00 -1.96
CA TYR A 31 -7.87 -14.84 -2.50
C TYR A 31 -8.92 -14.38 -1.50
N GLN A 32 -8.95 -13.08 -1.20
CA GLN A 32 -10.01 -12.49 -0.42
C GLN A 32 -11.14 -12.05 -1.35
N VAL A 33 -12.32 -12.60 -1.13
CA VAL A 33 -13.54 -12.27 -1.88
C VAL A 33 -14.64 -11.84 -0.91
N VAL A 34 -15.50 -10.94 -1.37
CA VAL A 34 -16.72 -10.58 -0.64
C VAL A 34 -17.73 -11.73 -0.71
N LYS A 35 -18.63 -11.82 0.27
CA LYS A 35 -19.64 -12.88 0.38
C LYS A 35 -20.45 -13.16 -0.90
N PRO A 36 -20.88 -12.16 -1.70
CA PRO A 36 -21.59 -12.42 -2.95
C PRO A 36 -20.70 -13.07 -4.01
N ALA A 37 -19.45 -12.58 -4.13
CA ALA A 37 -18.48 -13.13 -5.06
C ALA A 37 -18.11 -14.58 -4.68
N TYR A 38 -18.00 -14.89 -3.39
CA TYR A 38 -17.83 -16.25 -2.89
C TYR A 38 -18.99 -17.17 -3.29
N ARG A 39 -20.24 -16.76 -3.04
CA ARG A 39 -21.44 -17.53 -3.40
C ARG A 39 -21.49 -17.82 -4.90
N ILE A 40 -21.16 -16.82 -5.71
CA ILE A 40 -21.13 -16.97 -7.17
C ILE A 40 -19.98 -17.90 -7.61
N LEU A 41 -18.78 -17.75 -7.02
CA LEU A 41 -17.67 -18.66 -7.27
C LEU A 41 -18.05 -20.11 -6.96
N LYS A 42 -18.68 -20.36 -5.81
CA LYS A 42 -19.19 -21.69 -5.44
C LYS A 42 -20.27 -22.18 -6.39
N LEU A 43 -21.16 -21.31 -6.85
CA LEU A 43 -22.21 -21.68 -7.80
C LEU A 43 -21.63 -22.12 -9.16
N LEU A 44 -20.66 -21.37 -9.69
CA LEU A 44 -20.15 -21.57 -11.04
C LEU A 44 -18.99 -22.55 -11.14
N ALA A 45 -18.12 -22.58 -10.12
CA ALA A 45 -16.90 -23.41 -10.11
C ALA A 45 -16.99 -24.58 -9.12
N GLY A 46 -18.05 -24.66 -8.30
CA GLY A 46 -18.36 -25.83 -7.46
C GLY A 46 -17.20 -26.23 -6.54
N GLU A 47 -16.72 -27.45 -6.71
CA GLU A 47 -15.65 -28.06 -5.93
C GLU A 47 -14.26 -27.44 -6.20
N GLN A 48 -14.10 -26.68 -7.29
CA GLN A 48 -12.85 -26.00 -7.62
C GLN A 48 -12.54 -24.83 -6.69
N VAL A 49 -13.48 -24.44 -5.83
CA VAL A 49 -13.32 -23.36 -4.86
C VAL A 49 -13.35 -23.97 -3.48
N SER A 50 -12.29 -23.76 -2.69
CA SER A 50 -12.20 -24.27 -1.32
C SER A 50 -11.98 -23.14 -0.33
N ASP A 51 -12.69 -23.17 0.80
CA ASP A 51 -12.53 -22.18 1.86
C ASP A 51 -11.21 -22.36 2.60
N ILE A 52 -10.59 -21.23 2.95
CA ILE A 52 -9.45 -21.17 3.86
C ILE A 52 -10.00 -20.83 5.24
N PRO A 53 -9.98 -21.76 6.21
CA PRO A 53 -10.48 -21.55 7.56
C PRO A 53 -9.53 -20.62 8.34
N ARG A 54 -9.63 -19.31 8.11
CA ARG A 54 -8.83 -18.30 8.83
C ARG A 54 -9.59 -17.03 9.21
N SER A 55 -10.72 -16.76 8.59
CA SER A 55 -11.40 -15.47 8.77
C SER A 55 -12.47 -15.54 9.85
N ARG A 56 -12.15 -15.08 11.06
CA ARG A 56 -13.17 -14.71 12.07
C ARG A 56 -13.88 -13.40 11.70
N ILE A 57 -13.47 -12.73 10.62
CA ILE A 57 -14.08 -11.48 10.13
C ILE A 57 -15.19 -11.87 9.14
N MET A 58 -16.44 -11.68 9.57
CA MET A 58 -17.63 -12.19 8.86
C MET A 58 -17.87 -11.59 7.45
N GLU A 59 -17.18 -10.49 7.11
CA GLU A 59 -17.44 -9.77 5.85
C GLU A 59 -16.73 -10.37 4.63
N TYR A 60 -15.63 -11.12 4.84
CA TYR A 60 -14.80 -11.63 3.75
C TYR A 60 -14.56 -13.13 3.86
N HIS A 61 -14.62 -13.79 2.71
CA HIS A 61 -14.23 -15.18 2.54
C HIS A 61 -12.82 -15.23 1.96
N TYR A 62 -11.99 -16.10 2.51
CA TYR A 62 -10.69 -16.41 1.95
C TYR A 62 -10.83 -17.74 1.23
N VAL A 63 -10.58 -17.76 -0.06
CA VAL A 63 -10.72 -18.94 -0.89
C VAL A 63 -9.43 -19.29 -1.57
N THR A 64 -9.27 -20.58 -1.83
CA THR A 64 -8.37 -21.12 -2.84
C THR A 64 -9.22 -21.51 -4.05
N VAL A 65 -8.66 -21.32 -5.24
CA VAL A 65 -9.32 -21.69 -6.50
C VAL A 65 -8.35 -22.58 -7.26
N VAL A 66 -8.85 -23.68 -7.84
CA VAL A 66 -8.06 -24.57 -8.70
C VAL A 66 -7.72 -23.84 -10.00
N ASP A 67 -6.57 -24.17 -10.60
CA ASP A 67 -5.95 -23.51 -11.77
C ASP A 67 -6.85 -23.41 -13.03
N THR A 68 -8.01 -24.07 -13.03
CA THR A 68 -9.01 -24.01 -14.10
C THR A 68 -9.73 -22.67 -14.20
N VAL A 69 -9.77 -21.88 -13.12
CA VAL A 69 -10.38 -20.55 -13.15
C VAL A 69 -9.38 -19.54 -13.68
N ARG A 70 -9.68 -19.00 -14.85
CA ARG A 70 -8.84 -17.98 -15.48
C ARG A 70 -8.80 -16.72 -14.62
N GLN A 71 -7.61 -16.36 -14.19
CA GLN A 71 -7.32 -15.07 -13.57
C GLN A 71 -7.04 -14.03 -14.66
N GLN A 72 -7.53 -12.80 -14.45
CA GLN A 72 -7.12 -11.64 -15.22
C GLN A 72 -6.97 -10.44 -14.28
N GLY A 73 -5.77 -10.26 -13.75
CA GLY A 73 -5.43 -9.20 -12.82
C GLY A 73 -6.07 -9.48 -11.46
N ASN A 74 -7.02 -8.63 -11.05
CA ASN A 74 -7.78 -8.78 -9.80
C ASN A 74 -9.19 -9.34 -10.04
N TYR A 75 -9.39 -10.04 -11.15
CA TYR A 75 -10.68 -10.61 -11.53
C TYR A 75 -10.54 -12.09 -11.87
N PHE A 76 -11.50 -12.89 -11.43
CA PHE A 76 -11.74 -14.22 -11.97
C PHE A 76 -12.67 -14.08 -13.17
N ILE A 77 -12.28 -14.68 -14.30
CA ILE A 77 -13.08 -14.72 -15.52
C ILE A 77 -13.67 -16.11 -15.66
N LEU A 78 -14.98 -16.21 -15.49
CA LEU A 78 -15.71 -17.47 -15.50
C LEU A 78 -16.65 -17.54 -16.70
N PRO A 79 -16.75 -18.68 -17.39
CA PRO A 79 -17.83 -18.92 -18.33
C PRO A 79 -19.16 -19.00 -17.57
N VAL A 80 -20.22 -18.45 -18.17
CA VAL A 80 -21.58 -18.50 -17.61
C VAL A 80 -22.57 -18.92 -18.69
N GLU A 81 -23.47 -19.82 -18.32
CA GLU A 81 -24.61 -20.23 -19.12
C GLU A 81 -25.82 -19.33 -18.87
N GLU A 82 -26.70 -19.20 -19.87
CA GLU A 82 -27.83 -18.27 -19.80
C GLU A 82 -28.86 -18.66 -18.72
N ASN A 83 -29.03 -19.96 -18.46
CA ASN A 83 -29.86 -20.50 -17.38
C ASN A 83 -29.34 -20.14 -15.96
N GLN A 84 -28.05 -19.80 -15.80
CA GLN A 84 -27.45 -19.44 -14.51
C GLN A 84 -27.66 -17.97 -14.16
N ILE A 85 -27.98 -17.10 -15.14
CA ILE A 85 -28.09 -15.65 -14.94
C ILE A 85 -29.12 -15.31 -13.87
N ALA A 86 -30.29 -15.96 -13.86
CA ALA A 86 -31.33 -15.71 -12.86
C ALA A 86 -30.86 -16.01 -11.42
N GLN A 87 -30.02 -17.03 -11.24
CA GLN A 87 -29.46 -17.38 -9.94
C GLN A 87 -28.39 -16.38 -9.51
N LEU A 88 -27.56 -15.92 -10.46
CA LEU A 88 -26.58 -14.86 -10.22
C LEU A 88 -27.27 -13.56 -9.79
N GLU A 89 -28.35 -13.16 -10.48
CA GLU A 89 -29.16 -12.01 -10.11
C GLU A 89 -29.76 -12.14 -8.70
N ALA A 90 -30.25 -13.33 -8.34
CA ALA A 90 -30.81 -13.56 -7.01
C ALA A 90 -29.75 -13.33 -5.92
N ILE A 91 -28.49 -13.70 -6.18
CA ILE A 91 -27.38 -13.45 -5.25
C ILE A 91 -27.06 -11.94 -5.22
N THR A 92 -26.89 -11.27 -6.36
CA THR A 92 -26.46 -9.87 -6.41
C THR A 92 -27.52 -8.88 -5.91
N LYS A 93 -28.82 -9.18 -6.08
CA LYS A 93 -29.94 -8.33 -5.60
C LYS A 93 -29.98 -8.19 -4.08
N THR A 94 -29.39 -9.13 -3.34
CA THR A 94 -29.36 -9.08 -1.88
C THR A 94 -28.28 -8.16 -1.29
N GLU A 95 -27.38 -7.65 -2.13
CA GLU A 95 -26.09 -7.12 -1.67
C GLU A 95 -25.78 -5.76 -2.31
N ARG A 96 -25.06 -4.92 -1.56
CA ARG A 96 -24.72 -3.57 -1.99
C ARG A 96 -23.40 -3.59 -2.78
N ASN A 97 -23.43 -3.10 -4.01
CA ASN A 97 -22.27 -3.03 -4.91
C ASN A 97 -21.50 -4.38 -5.05
N PRO A 98 -22.15 -5.51 -5.36
CA PRO A 98 -21.47 -6.75 -5.71
C PRO A 98 -20.46 -6.51 -6.83
N PRO A 99 -19.18 -6.91 -6.65
CA PRO A 99 -18.15 -6.66 -7.64
C PRO A 99 -18.18 -7.74 -8.74
N VAL A 100 -19.33 -7.84 -9.40
CA VAL A 100 -19.72 -8.89 -10.34
C VAL A 100 -20.17 -8.21 -11.64
N TYR A 101 -19.52 -8.57 -12.75
CA TYR A 101 -19.77 -7.95 -14.05
C TYR A 101 -20.01 -9.01 -15.11
N LEU A 102 -21.00 -8.81 -15.97
CA LEU A 102 -21.32 -9.68 -17.10
C LEU A 102 -20.79 -9.08 -18.40
N TRP A 103 -20.02 -9.83 -19.17
CA TRP A 103 -19.66 -9.46 -20.54
C TRP A 103 -20.79 -9.84 -21.49
N ARG A 104 -21.41 -8.83 -22.11
CA ARG A 104 -22.50 -9.00 -23.07
C ARG A 104 -22.48 -7.84 -24.06
N ASP A 105 -22.75 -8.13 -25.32
CA ASP A 105 -22.87 -7.11 -26.38
C ASP A 105 -21.61 -6.22 -26.49
N GLY A 106 -20.43 -6.81 -26.32
CA GLY A 106 -19.14 -6.12 -26.45
C GLY A 106 -18.78 -5.19 -25.29
N GLN A 107 -19.50 -5.25 -24.16
CA GLN A 107 -19.20 -4.44 -22.98
C GLN A 107 -19.49 -5.17 -21.67
N TRP A 108 -18.93 -4.63 -20.58
CA TRP A 108 -19.19 -5.11 -19.21
C TRP A 108 -20.43 -4.44 -18.63
N TRP A 109 -21.33 -5.26 -18.07
CA TRP A 109 -22.56 -4.83 -17.43
C TRP A 109 -22.52 -5.15 -15.94
N SER A 110 -22.97 -4.23 -15.09
CA SER A 110 -23.19 -4.54 -13.67
C SER A 110 -24.52 -5.26 -13.50
N PHE A 111 -24.56 -6.28 -12.63
CA PHE A 111 -25.80 -6.97 -12.30
C PHE A 111 -26.80 -6.06 -11.54
N PRO A 112 -28.11 -6.38 -11.60
CA PRO A 112 -29.08 -5.87 -10.64
C PRO A 112 -28.60 -6.07 -9.21
N GLN A 113 -28.61 -5.00 -8.42
CA GLN A 113 -28.01 -4.97 -7.10
C GLN A 113 -28.79 -4.07 -6.14
N LEU A 114 -28.55 -4.23 -4.85
CA LEU A 114 -29.13 -3.35 -3.84
C LEU A 114 -28.41 -1.99 -3.88
N GLU A 115 -29.16 -0.93 -4.15
CA GLU A 115 -28.68 0.44 -4.21
C GLU A 115 -29.21 1.23 -3.01
N LEU A 116 -28.30 1.96 -2.35
CA LEU A 116 -28.74 3.02 -1.46
C LEU A 116 -29.15 4.22 -2.31
N TYR A 117 -30.40 4.63 -2.14
CA TYR A 117 -30.87 5.89 -2.69
C TYR A 117 -31.15 6.85 -1.54
N ASN A 118 -30.93 8.13 -1.80
CA ASN A 118 -31.36 9.17 -0.89
C ASN A 118 -32.89 9.30 -1.02
N THR A 119 -33.62 9.19 0.10
CA THR A 119 -35.08 9.34 0.07
C THR A 119 -35.51 10.80 -0.02
N GLY A 120 -34.59 11.75 0.21
CA GLY A 120 -34.88 13.17 0.36
C GLY A 120 -35.43 13.54 1.75
N GLU A 121 -35.67 12.55 2.62
CA GLU A 121 -36.10 12.80 4.00
C GLU A 121 -34.89 13.10 4.89
N MET A 122 -34.94 14.15 5.70
CA MET A 122 -33.90 14.43 6.69
C MET A 122 -34.21 13.69 7.99
N THR A 123 -33.25 12.96 8.54
CA THR A 123 -33.34 12.31 9.85
C THR A 123 -32.31 12.92 10.80
N THR A 124 -32.73 13.36 11.97
CA THR A 124 -31.82 13.83 13.02
C THR A 124 -31.19 12.63 13.71
N VAL A 125 -29.89 12.43 13.52
CA VAL A 125 -29.09 11.46 14.27
C VAL A 125 -28.43 12.17 15.45
N ARG A 126 -28.82 11.73 16.65
CA ARG A 126 -28.25 12.20 17.91
C ARG A 126 -27.09 11.30 18.30
N THR A 127 -25.87 11.84 18.26
CA THR A 127 -24.65 11.16 18.67
C THR A 127 -24.25 11.67 20.04
N THR A 128 -24.28 10.79 21.03
CA THR A 128 -23.91 11.11 22.41
C THR A 128 -22.50 10.58 22.66
N MET A 129 -21.58 11.47 23.02
CA MET A 129 -20.24 11.12 23.49
C MET A 129 -20.23 11.11 25.02
N GLY A 130 -19.97 9.94 25.59
CA GLY A 130 -19.75 9.76 27.02
C GLY A 130 -18.33 9.27 27.32
N ASP A 131 -17.91 9.39 28.57
CA ASP A 131 -16.74 8.70 29.08
C ASP A 131 -17.06 7.22 29.42
N ILE A 132 -16.01 6.48 29.77
CA ILE A 132 -16.08 5.07 30.18
C ILE A 132 -16.93 4.84 31.45
N PHE A 133 -17.24 5.90 32.19
CA PHE A 133 -18.07 5.83 33.39
C PHE A 133 -19.54 6.12 33.10
N GLY A 134 -19.90 6.30 31.82
CA GLY A 134 -21.26 6.60 31.39
C GLY A 134 -21.66 8.06 31.59
N ASN A 135 -20.74 8.95 31.96
CA ASN A 135 -21.05 10.38 32.00
C ASN A 135 -21.09 10.93 30.58
N VAL A 136 -22.24 11.46 30.20
CA VAL A 136 -22.44 12.12 28.91
C VAL A 136 -21.79 13.50 28.95
N HIS A 137 -20.74 13.69 28.17
CA HIS A 137 -20.04 14.98 28.08
C HIS A 137 -20.62 15.88 26.99
N GLU A 138 -21.03 15.27 25.88
CA GLU A 138 -21.50 16.01 24.73
C GLU A 138 -22.59 15.23 24.00
N THR A 139 -23.62 15.92 23.57
CA THR A 139 -24.59 15.36 22.64
C THR A 139 -24.68 16.25 21.41
N ARG A 140 -24.35 15.69 20.24
CA ARG A 140 -24.46 16.36 18.95
C ARG A 140 -25.66 15.84 18.20
N GLU A 141 -26.43 16.74 17.63
CA GLU A 141 -27.49 16.41 16.69
C GLU A 141 -27.02 16.76 15.28
N HIS A 142 -26.99 15.75 14.41
CA HIS A 142 -26.66 15.91 13.00
C HIS A 142 -27.88 15.55 12.18
N GLN A 143 -28.33 16.44 11.31
CA GLN A 143 -29.30 16.06 10.29
C GLN A 143 -28.57 15.33 9.17
N ILE A 144 -28.93 14.08 8.94
CA ILE A 144 -28.45 13.29 7.82
C ILE A 144 -29.62 12.95 6.90
N GLU A 145 -29.37 12.94 5.61
CA GLU A 145 -30.35 12.45 4.65
C GLU A 145 -30.57 10.95 4.90
N ARG A 146 -31.83 10.57 5.05
CA ARG A 146 -32.24 9.18 5.21
C ARG A 146 -31.94 8.44 3.92
N THR A 147 -31.22 7.34 4.06
CA THR A 147 -30.96 6.45 2.93
C THR A 147 -31.97 5.31 2.93
N GLY A 148 -32.63 5.12 1.79
CA GLY A 148 -33.49 3.99 1.52
C GLY A 148 -32.73 2.91 0.75
N LEU A 149 -33.24 1.67 0.79
CA LEU A 149 -32.75 0.56 -0.01
C LEU A 149 -33.72 0.32 -1.16
N ARG A 150 -33.23 0.34 -2.40
CA ARG A 150 -33.99 -0.11 -3.57
C ARG A 150 -33.17 -1.13 -4.34
N ILE A 151 -33.84 -2.07 -4.99
CA ILE A 151 -33.18 -2.94 -5.96
C ILE A 151 -33.05 -2.13 -7.25
N ARG A 152 -31.84 -1.95 -7.75
CA ARG A 152 -31.63 -1.46 -9.12
C ARG A 152 -32.06 -2.58 -10.08
N PRO A 153 -33.12 -2.41 -10.87
CA PRO A 153 -33.75 -3.52 -11.58
C PRO A 153 -33.03 -3.88 -12.88
N THR A 154 -32.26 -2.95 -13.45
CA THR A 154 -31.67 -3.08 -14.78
C THR A 154 -30.18 -3.27 -14.74
N TYR A 155 -29.67 -4.06 -15.68
CA TYR A 155 -28.28 -4.01 -16.08
C TYR A 155 -27.93 -2.59 -16.52
N GLU A 156 -26.84 -2.07 -16.01
CA GLU A 156 -26.26 -0.81 -16.49
C GLU A 156 -24.90 -1.12 -17.12
N PRO A 157 -24.55 -0.46 -18.25
CA PRO A 157 -23.19 -0.49 -18.76
C PRO A 157 -22.29 -0.04 -17.62
N SER A 158 -21.45 -0.96 -17.16
CA SER A 158 -20.62 -0.67 -16.03
C SER A 158 -19.55 0.31 -16.46
N LYS A 159 -19.36 1.38 -15.68
CA LYS A 159 -18.08 2.11 -15.73
C LYS A 159 -16.91 1.26 -15.20
N GLY A 160 -17.21 0.11 -14.60
CA GLY A 160 -16.22 -0.84 -14.11
C GLY A 160 -15.62 -1.66 -15.24
N PRO A 161 -14.88 -2.70 -14.86
CA PRO A 161 -13.60 -2.66 -14.15
C PRO A 161 -12.53 -1.94 -14.99
N GLY A 162 -12.19 -0.69 -14.61
CA GLY A 162 -11.41 0.22 -15.44
C GLY A 162 -10.12 -0.39 -16.01
N PHE A 163 -9.85 -0.09 -17.30
CA PHE A 163 -8.68 -0.42 -18.14
C PHE A 163 -8.20 -1.89 -18.19
N ALA A 164 -8.14 -2.61 -17.07
CA ALA A 164 -7.62 -3.96 -16.94
C ALA A 164 -8.42 -5.00 -17.73
N LEU A 165 -9.72 -4.76 -17.95
CA LEU A 165 -10.61 -5.61 -18.74
C LEU A 165 -11.19 -4.91 -19.99
N ALA A 166 -10.83 -3.64 -20.22
CA ALA A 166 -11.44 -2.80 -21.26
C ALA A 166 -10.93 -3.10 -22.69
N HIS A 167 -9.86 -3.88 -22.85
CA HIS A 167 -9.21 -4.11 -24.15
C HIS A 167 -9.14 -5.57 -24.59
N THR A 168 -9.75 -6.47 -23.85
CA THR A 168 -9.68 -7.91 -24.14
C THR A 168 -11.09 -8.45 -24.07
N ALA A 169 -11.68 -8.75 -25.24
CA ALA A 169 -12.59 -9.87 -25.26
C ALA A 169 -11.82 -11.06 -24.67
N PRO A 170 -12.46 -11.98 -23.94
CA PRO A 170 -11.78 -13.08 -23.27
C PRO A 170 -10.81 -13.86 -24.19
N ASN A 171 -10.98 -13.78 -25.52
CA ASN A 171 -10.12 -14.46 -26.49
C ASN A 171 -9.18 -13.56 -27.31
N SER A 172 -9.07 -12.25 -27.04
CA SER A 172 -8.27 -11.33 -27.86
C SER A 172 -7.26 -10.54 -27.02
N LEU A 173 -6.18 -11.21 -26.58
CA LEU A 173 -4.95 -10.49 -26.24
C LEU A 173 -4.40 -9.90 -27.54
N PRO A 174 -4.07 -8.60 -27.63
CA PRO A 174 -3.39 -8.08 -28.79
C PRO A 174 -2.01 -8.75 -28.87
N ASP A 175 -1.79 -9.52 -29.92
CA ASP A 175 -0.44 -9.91 -30.30
C ASP A 175 0.41 -8.65 -30.50
N ALA A 176 1.71 -8.77 -30.23
CA ALA A 176 2.64 -7.70 -30.59
C ALA A 176 2.39 -7.34 -32.06
N PRO A 177 2.39 -6.05 -32.46
CA PRO A 177 2.42 -5.73 -33.87
C PRO A 177 3.62 -6.47 -34.46
N ALA A 178 3.36 -7.40 -35.38
CA ALA A 178 4.30 -8.45 -35.80
C ALA A 178 5.65 -7.93 -36.37
N ASN A 179 5.78 -6.61 -36.53
CA ASN A 179 6.88 -5.93 -37.20
C ASN A 179 7.58 -4.85 -36.36
N LEU A 180 7.29 -4.68 -35.07
CA LEU A 180 8.06 -3.74 -34.24
C LEU A 180 9.26 -4.44 -33.58
N PRO A 181 10.47 -3.84 -33.64
CA PRO A 181 11.60 -4.34 -32.89
C PRO A 181 11.29 -4.31 -31.39
N THR A 182 11.65 -5.37 -30.68
CA THR A 182 11.47 -5.51 -29.23
C THR A 182 12.32 -4.52 -28.43
N THR A 183 13.31 -3.90 -29.07
CA THR A 183 14.18 -2.89 -28.49
C THR A 183 14.47 -1.80 -29.50
N ILE A 184 14.32 -0.53 -29.11
CA ILE A 184 14.62 0.65 -29.92
C ILE A 184 15.60 1.52 -29.13
N THR A 185 16.70 1.96 -29.74
CA THR A 185 17.73 2.77 -29.09
C THR A 185 18.01 4.06 -29.85
N GLY A 186 18.29 5.15 -29.14
CA GLY A 186 18.67 6.44 -29.73
C GLY A 186 18.55 7.59 -28.72
N ASN A 187 19.33 8.66 -28.92
CA ASN A 187 19.45 9.79 -28.00
C ASN A 187 19.78 9.40 -26.54
N GLY A 188 20.56 8.33 -26.34
CA GLY A 188 20.87 7.79 -25.01
C GLY A 188 19.69 7.11 -24.31
N MET A 189 18.59 6.83 -25.03
CA MET A 189 17.42 6.14 -24.51
C MET A 189 17.30 4.74 -25.10
N VAL A 190 16.83 3.79 -24.28
CA VAL A 190 16.53 2.41 -24.63
C VAL A 190 15.06 2.14 -24.33
N LEU A 191 14.28 1.86 -25.38
CA LEU A 191 12.88 1.47 -25.30
C LEU A 191 12.77 -0.04 -25.48
N GLU A 192 12.42 -0.77 -24.42
CA GLU A 192 12.19 -2.22 -24.46
C GLU A 192 10.69 -2.51 -24.38
N TRP A 193 10.14 -3.16 -25.40
CA TRP A 193 8.81 -3.74 -25.28
C TRP A 193 8.91 -5.05 -24.53
N LYS A 194 8.16 -5.17 -23.43
CA LYS A 194 8.01 -6.44 -22.73
C LYS A 194 6.55 -6.87 -22.78
N ARG A 195 6.33 -8.10 -23.27
CA ARG A 195 5.08 -8.82 -23.05
C ARG A 195 4.89 -8.90 -21.53
N GLY A 196 3.71 -8.50 -21.05
CA GLY A 196 3.43 -8.57 -19.62
C GLY A 196 3.48 -10.02 -19.14
N TYR A 197 4.06 -10.24 -17.96
CA TYR A 197 3.93 -11.51 -17.25
C TYR A 197 2.57 -11.56 -16.56
N ASP A 198 1.95 -12.75 -16.53
CA ASP A 198 0.84 -13.14 -15.67
C ASP A 198 -0.17 -12.00 -15.43
N ASP A 199 -1.00 -11.75 -16.43
CA ASP A 199 -2.10 -10.77 -16.44
C ASP A 199 -1.76 -9.27 -16.48
N LYS A 200 -0.49 -8.90 -16.51
CA LYS A 200 -0.14 -7.49 -16.69
C LYS A 200 -0.27 -7.08 -18.16
N PRO A 201 -0.81 -5.89 -18.48
CA PRO A 201 -0.81 -5.41 -19.84
C PRO A 201 0.64 -5.29 -20.35
N PRO A 202 0.90 -5.54 -21.64
CA PRO A 202 2.21 -5.30 -22.21
C PRO A 202 2.63 -3.86 -21.96
N CYS A 203 3.90 -3.65 -21.68
CA CYS A 203 4.43 -2.34 -21.35
C CYS A 203 5.74 -2.05 -22.07
N TRP A 204 5.93 -0.78 -22.36
CA TRP A 204 7.21 -0.26 -22.84
C TRP A 204 8.02 0.22 -21.66
N TRP A 205 9.23 -0.30 -21.51
CA TRP A 205 10.22 0.21 -20.58
C TRP A 205 11.06 1.24 -21.29
N ILE A 206 11.13 2.44 -20.74
CA ILE A 206 11.85 3.58 -21.28
C ILE A 206 12.98 3.87 -20.30
N ARG A 207 14.18 3.44 -20.67
CA ARG A 207 15.40 3.55 -19.87
C ARG A 207 16.32 4.56 -20.51
N ASP A 208 17.14 5.16 -19.67
CA ASP A 208 18.38 5.75 -20.15
C ASP A 208 19.44 4.64 -20.26
N GLU A 209 20.27 4.74 -21.29
CA GLU A 209 21.34 3.79 -21.58
C GLU A 209 22.32 3.65 -20.41
N HIS A 210 22.55 4.72 -19.65
CA HIS A 210 23.42 4.77 -18.49
C HIS A 210 22.73 4.40 -17.16
N ARG A 211 21.42 4.07 -17.18
CA ARG A 211 20.63 3.60 -16.01
C ARG A 211 20.68 4.51 -14.77
N VAL A 212 20.44 5.80 -14.96
CA VAL A 212 20.56 6.77 -13.86
C VAL A 212 19.44 6.66 -12.80
N SER A 213 19.68 7.28 -11.64
CA SER A 213 18.69 7.38 -10.55
C SER A 213 17.47 8.24 -10.89
N LYS A 214 16.37 8.14 -10.13
CA LYS A 214 15.17 8.98 -10.34
C LYS A 214 15.47 10.48 -10.33
N ALA A 215 16.34 10.94 -9.43
CA ALA A 215 16.69 12.35 -9.31
C ALA A 215 17.41 12.85 -10.56
N GLN A 216 18.35 12.07 -11.07
CA GLN A 216 19.01 12.33 -12.36
C GLN A 216 18.03 12.18 -13.53
N SER A 217 17.05 11.28 -13.43
CA SER A 217 16.05 11.16 -14.49
C SER A 217 15.13 12.38 -14.64
N ALA A 218 15.03 13.19 -13.58
CA ALA A 218 14.28 14.44 -13.60
C ALA A 218 15.00 15.54 -14.36
N THR A 219 16.31 15.42 -14.59
CA THR A 219 17.11 16.37 -15.39
C THR A 219 17.12 16.00 -16.88
N TYR A 220 16.48 14.89 -17.27
CA TYR A 220 16.37 14.53 -18.68
C TYR A 220 15.52 15.49 -19.47
N ARG A 221 15.98 15.77 -20.70
CA ARG A 221 15.24 16.50 -21.73
C ARG A 221 13.83 15.94 -21.95
N HIS A 222 13.65 14.65 -21.69
CA HIS A 222 12.43 13.88 -21.93
C HIS A 222 11.51 13.75 -20.70
N TYR A 223 11.94 14.17 -19.51
CA TYR A 223 11.17 14.01 -18.27
C TYR A 223 9.80 14.68 -18.34
N ALA A 224 9.74 15.92 -18.86
CA ALA A 224 8.48 16.65 -19.00
C ALA A 224 7.50 15.93 -19.94
N ALA A 225 8.00 15.38 -21.06
CA ALA A 225 7.19 14.63 -22.02
C ALA A 225 6.68 13.30 -21.43
N LEU A 226 7.54 12.56 -20.73
CA LEU A 226 7.15 11.32 -20.05
C LEU A 226 6.16 11.57 -18.92
N LYS A 227 6.36 12.63 -18.13
CA LYS A 227 5.43 13.02 -17.06
C LYS A 227 4.08 13.50 -17.60
N ALA A 228 4.06 14.18 -18.74
CA ALA A 228 2.85 14.65 -19.40
C ALA A 228 2.10 13.54 -20.15
N THR A 229 2.76 12.40 -20.42
CA THR A 229 2.14 11.29 -21.16
C THR A 229 1.23 10.49 -20.22
N PRO A 230 -0.09 10.41 -20.51
CA PRO A 230 -1.01 9.57 -19.75
C PRO A 230 -0.47 8.14 -19.71
N HIS A 231 -0.58 7.47 -18.56
CA HIS A 231 -0.11 6.08 -18.35
C HIS A 231 1.40 5.83 -18.31
N ALA A 232 2.25 6.84 -18.51
CA ALA A 232 3.65 6.72 -18.17
C ALA A 232 3.84 6.82 -16.64
N ARG A 233 4.67 5.94 -16.08
CA ARG A 233 4.94 5.85 -14.64
C ARG A 233 6.43 5.57 -14.41
N TRP A 234 6.98 6.11 -13.33
CA TRP A 234 8.35 5.79 -12.92
C TRP A 234 8.38 4.55 -12.03
N SER A 235 9.26 3.61 -12.35
CA SER A 235 9.56 2.45 -11.51
C SER A 235 10.86 2.66 -10.75
N LYS A 236 10.78 2.68 -9.42
CA LYS A 236 11.97 2.80 -8.54
C LYS A 236 12.87 1.57 -8.62
N GLY A 237 12.30 0.36 -8.69
CA GLY A 237 13.08 -0.88 -8.67
C GLY A 237 13.87 -1.13 -9.95
N PHE A 238 13.40 -0.59 -11.08
CA PHE A 238 14.06 -0.72 -12.38
C PHE A 238 14.79 0.55 -12.81
N SER A 239 14.74 1.62 -12.01
CA SER A 239 15.23 2.96 -12.35
C SER A 239 14.85 3.38 -13.77
N ALA A 240 13.56 3.18 -14.11
CA ALA A 240 13.08 3.31 -15.48
C ALA A 240 11.65 3.84 -15.52
N TRP A 241 11.33 4.57 -16.58
CA TRP A 241 9.94 4.85 -16.94
C TRP A 241 9.32 3.59 -17.56
N TYR A 242 8.03 3.38 -17.33
CA TYR A 242 7.25 2.40 -18.04
C TYR A 242 5.92 2.99 -18.49
N TYR A 243 5.47 2.60 -19.68
CA TYR A 243 4.22 3.02 -20.26
C TYR A 243 3.31 1.80 -20.45
N THR A 244 2.13 1.85 -19.83
CA THR A 244 1.12 0.78 -19.91
C THR A 244 -0.04 1.23 -20.80
N GLY A 245 -0.29 0.50 -21.90
CA GLY A 245 -1.45 0.72 -22.76
C GLY A 245 -1.07 0.70 -24.23
N GLY A 246 -1.44 -0.36 -24.96
CA GLY A 246 -1.36 -0.40 -26.43
C GLY A 246 0.01 -0.13 -27.06
N PRO A 247 0.05 0.03 -28.40
CA PRO A 247 1.23 0.54 -29.09
C PRO A 247 1.45 1.99 -28.68
N LEU A 248 2.69 2.32 -28.42
CA LEU A 248 3.17 3.66 -28.16
C LEU A 248 2.72 4.60 -29.34
N PRO A 249 1.84 5.62 -29.17
CA PRO A 249 1.42 6.60 -30.21
C PRO A 249 2.54 7.21 -31.13
N PRO A 250 2.64 6.82 -32.41
CA PRO A 250 3.86 6.96 -33.23
C PRO A 250 4.60 8.31 -33.39
N PRO A 251 4.06 9.53 -33.12
CA PRO A 251 4.88 10.74 -33.27
C PRO A 251 5.81 11.05 -32.09
N LYS A 252 5.35 10.96 -30.83
CA LYS A 252 6.11 11.61 -29.74
C LYS A 252 7.30 10.82 -29.21
N TRP A 253 7.58 9.60 -29.68
CA TRP A 253 8.72 8.79 -29.18
C TRP A 253 9.86 8.80 -30.16
N LEU A 254 9.57 9.02 -31.44
CA LEU A 254 10.61 9.44 -32.38
C LEU A 254 11.24 10.75 -31.91
N GLU A 255 10.46 11.64 -31.26
CA GLU A 255 11.01 12.82 -30.56
C GLU A 255 11.84 12.47 -29.31
N LEU A 256 11.57 11.35 -28.64
CA LEU A 256 12.32 10.88 -27.47
C LEU A 256 13.65 10.23 -27.89
N VAL A 257 13.61 9.35 -28.89
CA VAL A 257 14.73 8.52 -29.34
C VAL A 257 15.57 9.24 -30.39
N GLY A 258 15.04 10.28 -31.02
CA GLY A 258 15.64 10.91 -32.18
C GLY A 258 15.31 10.13 -33.44
N TYR A 259 15.45 10.78 -34.60
CA TYR A 259 15.38 10.08 -35.86
C TYR A 259 16.64 9.20 -35.99
N PRO A 260 16.48 7.90 -36.32
CA PRO A 260 17.60 6.94 -36.37
C PRO A 260 18.73 7.34 -37.35
N ASP A 261 18.48 8.30 -38.25
CA ASP A 261 19.42 8.72 -39.30
C ASP A 261 20.03 10.11 -39.08
N THR A 262 19.95 10.68 -37.87
CA THR A 262 20.64 11.95 -37.58
C THR A 262 22.07 11.65 -37.12
N PRO A 263 23.13 11.96 -37.90
CA PRO A 263 24.50 11.69 -37.47
C PRO A 263 24.81 12.48 -36.20
N SER A 264 25.26 11.80 -35.16
CA SER A 264 25.70 12.43 -33.90
C SER A 264 26.76 13.49 -34.21
N PRO A 265 26.68 14.69 -33.61
CA PRO A 265 27.71 15.70 -33.80
C PRO A 265 29.03 15.18 -33.24
N THR A 266 30.03 14.99 -34.10
CA THR A 266 31.36 14.54 -33.71
C THR A 266 32.03 15.63 -32.88
N MET A 267 32.43 15.32 -31.64
CA MET A 267 33.24 16.25 -30.81
C MET A 267 34.56 16.56 -31.52
N SER A 268 35.03 17.81 -31.41
CA SER A 268 36.35 18.15 -31.94
C SER A 268 37.43 17.41 -31.12
N PRO A 269 38.54 16.98 -31.76
CA PRO A 269 39.61 16.25 -31.08
C PRO A 269 40.16 17.00 -29.85
N GLU A 270 40.17 18.33 -29.92
CA GLU A 270 40.66 19.21 -28.86
C GLU A 270 39.80 19.15 -27.60
N LEU A 271 38.47 19.05 -27.73
CA LEU A 271 37.57 18.96 -26.58
C LEU A 271 37.67 17.60 -25.89
N SER A 272 37.82 16.51 -26.66
CA SER A 272 38.09 15.18 -26.10
C SER A 272 39.39 15.14 -25.30
N GLN A 273 40.45 15.77 -25.81
CA GLN A 273 41.73 15.84 -25.11
C GLN A 273 41.65 16.63 -23.79
N GLN A 274 40.86 17.70 -23.76
CA GLN A 274 40.66 18.49 -22.54
C GLN A 274 39.89 17.72 -21.46
N ILE A 275 38.91 16.90 -21.84
CA ILE A 275 38.15 16.08 -20.89
C ILE A 275 39.02 14.97 -20.29
N GLU A 276 39.84 14.30 -21.10
CA GLU A 276 40.76 13.27 -20.60
C GLU A 276 41.80 13.85 -19.63
N ALA A 277 42.30 15.07 -19.88
CA ALA A 277 43.24 15.74 -18.99
C ALA A 277 42.63 16.06 -17.61
N VAL A 278 41.34 16.38 -17.55
CA VAL A 278 40.63 16.67 -16.29
C VAL A 278 40.38 15.39 -15.50
N LEU A 279 39.97 14.30 -16.15
CA LEU A 279 39.74 13.01 -15.49
C LEU A 279 41.04 12.41 -14.93
N ALA A 280 42.16 12.56 -15.65
CA ALA A 280 43.47 12.12 -15.16
C ALA A 280 43.95 12.90 -13.92
N ALA A 281 43.48 14.15 -13.72
CA ALA A 281 43.81 14.96 -12.55
C ALA A 281 42.99 14.55 -11.32
N ASP A 282 41.74 14.11 -11.50
CA ASP A 282 40.87 13.62 -10.42
C ASP A 282 41.34 12.26 -9.87
N ASP A 283 41.75 11.34 -10.75
CA ASP A 283 42.28 10.03 -10.35
C ASP A 283 43.58 10.11 -9.53
N ALA A 284 44.31 11.23 -9.65
CA ALA A 284 45.51 11.48 -8.87
C ALA A 284 45.21 11.94 -7.43
N ALA A 285 44.00 12.42 -7.14
CA ALA A 285 43.61 12.98 -5.86
C ALA A 285 43.01 11.96 -4.86
N GLU A 286 42.54 10.78 -5.31
CA GLU A 286 41.78 9.84 -4.47
C GLU A 286 42.58 8.72 -3.77
N ARG A 287 43.92 8.78 -3.69
CA ARG A 287 44.71 7.74 -2.98
C ARG A 287 44.91 8.02 -1.49
N GLU A 288 43.89 7.78 -0.68
CA GLU A 288 44.03 7.35 0.73
C GLU A 288 43.24 6.05 0.98
N PRO A 289 43.74 5.10 1.82
CA PRO A 289 43.16 3.77 1.91
C PRO A 289 41.93 3.75 2.85
N LEU A 290 40.74 3.56 2.29
CA LEU A 290 39.53 3.20 3.03
C LEU A 290 39.55 1.69 3.40
N ILE A 291 39.42 1.41 4.70
CA ILE A 291 39.20 0.07 5.26
C ILE A 291 37.79 -0.43 4.85
N PRO A 292 37.58 -1.71 4.48
CA PRO A 292 36.30 -2.17 3.96
C PRO A 292 35.28 -2.36 5.08
N LEU A 293 34.19 -1.58 5.04
CA LEU A 293 32.98 -1.85 5.81
C LEU A 293 32.10 -2.84 5.04
N SER A 294 32.29 -4.12 5.33
CA SER A 294 31.32 -5.18 5.00
C SER A 294 30.93 -5.94 6.25
N LEU A 295 29.62 -6.22 6.37
CA LEU A 295 28.91 -7.08 7.35
C LEU A 295 28.32 -6.35 8.58
N TYR A 296 26.99 -6.21 8.61
CA TYR A 296 26.07 -6.98 9.48
C TYR A 296 24.69 -6.29 9.54
N ASN A 297 23.67 -6.95 8.99
CA ASN A 297 22.25 -6.67 9.27
C ASN A 297 21.73 -7.84 10.10
N ALA A 298 21.40 -7.61 11.38
CA ALA A 298 20.87 -8.66 12.25
C ALA A 298 19.64 -8.19 13.04
N HIS A 299 18.51 -8.84 12.71
CA HIS A 299 17.47 -9.35 13.61
C HIS A 299 16.74 -8.41 14.60
N ALA A 300 15.57 -7.94 14.18
CA ALA A 300 14.44 -7.73 15.10
C ALA A 300 13.63 -9.04 15.21
N GLY A 301 13.73 -9.72 16.36
CA GLY A 301 12.95 -10.93 16.66
C GLY A 301 11.59 -10.60 17.26
N ARG A 302 10.54 -11.32 16.84
CA ARG A 302 9.19 -11.25 17.38
C ARG A 302 8.88 -12.56 18.09
N TYR A 303 8.48 -12.49 19.36
CA TYR A 303 8.12 -13.66 20.17
C TYR A 303 6.67 -13.53 20.63
N ASP A 304 5.82 -14.44 20.14
CA ASP A 304 4.42 -14.56 20.55
C ASP A 304 4.32 -15.80 21.47
N TRP A 305 3.89 -15.61 22.73
CA TRP A 305 3.78 -16.69 23.72
C TRP A 305 2.31 -16.90 24.11
N ASN A 306 1.86 -18.16 24.16
CA ASN A 306 0.45 -18.50 24.38
C ASN A 306 0.32 -19.65 25.41
N HIS A 307 -0.25 -19.39 26.58
CA HIS A 307 -0.37 -20.35 27.70
C HIS A 307 -1.79 -20.95 27.85
N GLY A 308 -2.40 -21.38 26.73
CA GLY A 308 -3.59 -22.23 26.77
C GLY A 308 -4.89 -21.60 27.30
N ASN A 309 -4.89 -20.30 27.66
CA ASN A 309 -6.08 -19.53 27.99
C ASN A 309 -6.28 -18.46 26.88
N PRO A 310 -7.33 -18.55 26.04
CA PRO A 310 -7.45 -17.76 24.81
C PRO A 310 -7.69 -16.25 25.02
N ASP A 311 -7.95 -15.81 26.26
CA ASP A 311 -8.40 -14.44 26.56
C ASP A 311 -7.29 -13.50 27.05
N VAL A 312 -6.05 -13.99 27.21
CA VAL A 312 -4.90 -13.16 27.62
C VAL A 312 -3.70 -13.44 26.72
N TRP A 313 -3.20 -12.41 26.04
CA TRP A 313 -1.94 -12.47 25.31
C TRP A 313 -1.05 -11.28 25.69
N CYS A 314 0.24 -11.54 25.76
CA CYS A 314 1.26 -10.53 26.03
C CYS A 314 2.29 -10.49 24.90
N LYS A 315 2.74 -9.28 24.55
CA LYS A 315 3.83 -9.05 23.61
C LYS A 315 4.94 -8.26 24.28
N LEU A 316 6.14 -8.78 24.14
CA LEU A 316 7.36 -8.13 24.57
C LEU A 316 8.09 -7.59 23.33
N TYR A 317 8.33 -6.29 23.28
CA TYR A 317 9.15 -5.68 22.24
C TYR A 317 10.46 -5.24 22.85
N ARG A 318 11.57 -5.66 22.22
CA ARG A 318 12.91 -5.22 22.59
C ARG A 318 13.46 -4.31 21.51
N SER A 319 13.98 -3.16 21.93
CA SER A 319 14.88 -2.33 21.13
C SER A 319 16.22 -2.20 21.86
N ASP A 320 17.20 -1.59 21.22
CA ASP A 320 18.55 -1.39 21.76
C ASP A 320 18.57 -0.58 23.08
N LYS A 321 17.46 0.08 23.45
CA LYS A 321 17.34 0.92 24.65
C LYS A 321 16.12 0.62 25.54
N TRP A 322 15.20 -0.24 25.10
CA TRP A 322 13.88 -0.38 25.77
C TRP A 322 13.32 -1.78 25.70
N LEU A 323 12.58 -2.13 26.76
CA LEU A 323 11.70 -3.29 26.80
C LEU A 323 10.25 -2.79 26.93
N PHE A 324 9.39 -3.10 25.97
CA PHE A 324 7.97 -2.77 26.02
C PHE A 324 7.17 -4.03 26.34
N PHE A 325 6.27 -3.92 27.30
CA PHE A 325 5.31 -4.97 27.62
C PHE A 325 3.90 -4.49 27.27
N VAL A 326 3.20 -5.26 26.45
CA VAL A 326 1.80 -5.01 26.10
C VAL A 326 1.00 -6.25 26.44
N ALA A 327 0.11 -6.17 27.41
CA ALA A 327 -0.86 -7.23 27.72
C ALA A 327 -2.27 -6.73 27.41
N ASN A 328 -3.09 -7.60 26.82
CA ASN A 328 -4.50 -7.36 26.64
C ASN A 328 -5.28 -8.20 27.65
N ALA A 329 -6.01 -7.54 28.56
CA ALA A 329 -6.98 -8.16 29.44
C ALA A 329 -8.38 -7.75 28.98
N SER A 330 -9.07 -8.67 28.31
CA SER A 330 -10.42 -8.44 27.79
C SER A 330 -11.46 -8.53 28.89
N LEU A 331 -12.00 -7.40 29.34
CA LEU A 331 -13.38 -7.29 29.79
C LEU A 331 -14.00 -5.99 29.22
N THR A 332 -14.73 -6.17 28.12
CA THR A 332 -15.78 -5.29 27.55
C THR A 332 -15.47 -3.87 27.07
N GLU A 333 -14.27 -3.31 27.17
CA GLU A 333 -13.90 -2.13 26.37
C GLU A 333 -12.51 -2.24 25.74
N ARG A 334 -12.42 -1.81 24.48
CA ARG A 334 -11.17 -1.81 23.71
C ARG A 334 -10.24 -0.72 24.22
N SER A 335 -9.44 -1.00 25.24
CA SER A 335 -8.30 -0.17 25.60
C SER A 335 -6.99 -0.97 25.50
N LEU A 336 -6.08 -0.46 24.67
CA LEU A 336 -4.70 -0.93 24.54
C LEU A 336 -3.86 -0.08 25.50
N HIS A 337 -3.31 -0.70 26.54
CA HIS A 337 -2.43 -0.01 27.48
C HIS A 337 -0.98 -0.35 27.15
N GLY A 338 -0.14 0.68 27.00
CA GLY A 338 1.30 0.56 26.84
C GLY A 338 2.00 1.19 28.03
N TYR A 339 2.89 0.45 28.69
CA TYR A 339 3.69 0.93 29.80
C TYR A 339 5.15 1.05 29.37
N LYS A 340 5.80 2.15 29.77
CA LYS A 340 7.22 2.43 29.54
C LYS A 340 7.98 2.14 30.82
N LEU A 341 8.86 1.14 30.78
CA LEU A 341 9.79 0.86 31.87
C LEU A 341 11.18 1.38 31.50
N THR A 342 11.75 2.23 32.36
CA THR A 342 13.13 2.69 32.28
C THR A 342 13.95 1.78 33.19
N LEU A 343 14.88 1.01 32.62
CA LEU A 343 15.82 0.17 33.38
C LEU A 343 17.02 1.03 33.77
N GLU A 344 16.97 1.68 34.92
CA GLU A 344 18.14 2.38 35.47
C GLU A 344 18.65 1.82 36.81
N ASP A 345 17.97 0.87 37.45
CA ASP A 345 18.54 0.16 38.62
C ASP A 345 17.90 -1.23 38.84
N ASP A 346 18.75 -2.25 39.04
CA ASP A 346 18.37 -3.67 39.21
C ASP A 346 17.64 -3.96 40.53
N THR A 347 17.55 -3.00 41.45
CA THR A 347 16.85 -3.14 42.73
C THR A 347 15.44 -2.52 42.70
N ALA A 348 15.17 -1.56 41.81
CA ALA A 348 13.89 -0.86 41.73
C ALA A 348 12.79 -1.68 41.04
N THR A 349 13.15 -2.67 40.23
CA THR A 349 12.18 -3.51 39.49
C THR A 349 11.30 -4.37 40.40
N GLY A 350 11.74 -4.68 41.62
CA GLY A 350 10.97 -5.46 42.59
C GLY A 350 9.87 -4.65 43.31
N GLU A 351 10.15 -3.41 43.70
CA GLU A 351 9.20 -2.58 44.46
C GLU A 351 8.09 -2.02 43.58
N TRP A 352 8.40 -1.59 42.35
CA TRP A 352 7.41 -1.07 41.41
C TRP A 352 6.45 -2.16 40.90
N LEU A 353 6.93 -3.40 40.75
CA LEU A 353 6.09 -4.52 40.35
C LEU A 353 5.12 -4.92 41.49
N THR A 354 5.54 -4.76 42.75
CA THR A 354 4.71 -5.05 43.91
C THR A 354 3.60 -4.00 44.06
N LEU A 355 3.92 -2.72 43.90
CA LEU A 355 2.94 -1.62 43.86
C LEU A 355 1.93 -1.77 42.72
N PHE A 356 2.38 -2.12 41.51
CA PHE A 356 1.51 -2.35 40.36
C PHE A 356 0.56 -3.54 40.54
N LEU A 357 1.01 -4.59 41.23
CA LEU A 357 0.22 -5.79 41.51
C LEU A 357 -0.75 -5.62 42.70
N ASP A 358 -0.45 -4.72 43.63
CA ASP A 358 -1.35 -4.35 44.72
C ASP A 358 -2.45 -3.38 44.22
N GLU A 359 -2.13 -2.45 43.30
CA GLU A 359 -3.14 -1.60 42.63
C GLU A 359 -4.10 -2.40 41.73
N LEU A 360 -3.63 -3.46 41.07
CA LEU A 360 -4.48 -4.39 40.30
C LEU A 360 -5.37 -5.27 41.19
N ALA A 361 -5.03 -5.45 42.47
CA ALA A 361 -5.80 -6.27 43.41
C ALA A 361 -7.03 -5.55 43.97
N ASP A 362 -7.02 -4.20 44.01
CA ASP A 362 -8.07 -3.40 44.63
C ASP A 362 -9.26 -3.06 43.71
N GLY A 363 -9.30 -3.60 42.49
CA GLY A 363 -10.35 -3.24 41.53
C GLY A 363 -10.73 -4.34 40.55
N SER A 364 -11.63 -5.24 40.98
CA SER A 364 -12.57 -5.99 40.13
C SER A 364 -12.11 -7.24 39.34
N VAL A 365 -11.17 -8.04 39.86
CA VAL A 365 -10.85 -9.36 39.25
C VAL A 365 -11.19 -10.52 40.20
N GLN A 366 -12.17 -11.37 39.82
CA GLN A 366 -12.57 -12.59 40.56
C GLN A 366 -11.58 -13.77 40.43
N ARG A 367 -10.27 -13.52 40.34
CA ARG A 367 -9.27 -14.58 40.39
C ARG A 367 -8.29 -14.34 41.51
N ASP A 368 -7.88 -15.43 42.16
CA ASP A 368 -6.92 -15.44 43.26
C ASP A 368 -5.62 -14.70 42.84
N PRO A 369 -5.30 -13.56 43.48
CA PRO A 369 -4.12 -12.76 43.18
C PRO A 369 -2.81 -13.56 43.24
N SER A 370 -2.77 -14.63 44.05
CA SER A 370 -1.59 -15.50 44.16
C SER A 370 -1.27 -16.23 42.85
N PHE A 371 -2.29 -16.62 42.07
CA PHE A 371 -2.13 -17.33 40.80
C PHE A 371 -1.52 -16.43 39.71
N ILE A 372 -1.95 -15.17 39.65
CA ILE A 372 -1.42 -14.18 38.69
C ILE A 372 0.03 -13.84 39.04
N ARG A 373 0.33 -13.62 40.33
CA ARG A 373 1.70 -13.39 40.82
C ARG A 373 2.63 -14.55 40.46
N GLN A 374 2.18 -15.78 40.69
CA GLN A 374 3.00 -16.97 40.46
C GLN A 374 3.24 -17.25 38.96
N SER A 375 2.24 -17.02 38.12
CA SER A 375 2.35 -17.17 36.66
C SER A 375 3.28 -16.15 36.03
N LEU A 376 3.22 -14.88 36.48
CA LEU A 376 4.12 -13.82 36.01
C LEU A 376 5.56 -14.04 36.49
N ARG A 377 5.75 -14.41 37.76
CA ARG A 377 7.07 -14.73 38.31
C ARG A 377 7.73 -15.87 37.52
N HIS A 378 6.98 -16.93 37.24
CA HIS A 378 7.48 -18.07 36.48
C HIS A 378 7.85 -17.70 35.03
N ALA A 379 7.04 -16.87 34.35
CA ALA A 379 7.35 -16.40 33.00
C ALA A 379 8.61 -15.52 32.95
N ILE A 380 8.81 -14.67 33.95
CA ILE A 380 10.00 -13.81 34.06
C ILE A 380 11.25 -14.65 34.35
N GLU A 381 11.18 -15.59 35.30
CA GLU A 381 12.30 -16.48 35.64
C GLU A 381 12.71 -17.37 34.47
N GLN A 382 11.75 -17.93 33.71
CA GLN A 382 12.04 -18.68 32.49
C GLN A 382 12.63 -17.80 31.38
N THR A 383 12.16 -16.57 31.21
CA THR A 383 12.71 -15.64 30.22
C THR A 383 14.14 -15.25 30.60
N ALA A 384 14.43 -14.99 31.87
CA ALA A 384 15.78 -14.71 32.37
C ALA A 384 16.73 -15.91 32.19
N ALA A 385 16.25 -17.14 32.42
CA ALA A 385 17.02 -18.36 32.17
C ALA A 385 17.32 -18.58 30.67
N ASN A 386 16.35 -18.26 29.80
CA ASN A 386 16.51 -18.35 28.34
C ASN A 386 17.44 -17.27 27.78
N VAL A 387 17.46 -16.06 28.37
CA VAL A 387 18.41 -14.99 28.00
C VAL A 387 19.84 -15.37 28.40
N LYS A 388 20.02 -16.04 29.54
CA LYS A 388 21.33 -16.55 30.01
C LYS A 388 21.90 -17.68 29.16
N THR A 389 21.05 -18.46 28.49
CA THR A 389 21.47 -19.62 27.67
C THR A 389 21.75 -19.25 26.20
N PHE A 390 21.34 -18.05 25.75
CA PHE A 390 21.49 -17.61 24.35
C PHE A 390 22.57 -16.56 24.09
N LEU A 391 23.40 -16.23 25.08
CA LEU A 391 24.62 -15.43 24.89
C LEU A 391 25.83 -16.37 24.91
N PRO A 392 26.40 -16.75 23.75
CA PRO A 392 27.75 -17.30 23.74
C PRO A 392 28.76 -16.16 23.97
N ASP A 393 29.85 -16.48 24.67
CA ASP A 393 30.99 -15.59 24.96
C ASP A 393 31.71 -15.02 23.70
N GLU A 394 31.24 -15.34 22.49
CA GLU A 394 31.91 -15.06 21.22
C GLU A 394 31.60 -13.70 20.58
N LEU A 395 30.77 -12.84 21.19
CA LEU A 395 30.46 -11.53 20.60
C LEU A 395 31.48 -10.42 20.90
N GLY A 396 32.59 -10.72 21.60
CA GLY A 396 33.68 -9.77 21.82
C GLY A 396 33.22 -8.45 22.45
N ILE A 397 32.15 -8.48 23.25
CA ILE A 397 31.66 -7.29 23.95
C ILE A 397 32.62 -7.06 25.12
N PRO A 398 33.34 -5.93 25.17
CA PRO A 398 34.27 -5.66 26.25
C PRO A 398 33.49 -5.61 27.57
N THR A 399 33.88 -6.48 28.50
CA THR A 399 33.26 -6.63 29.83
C THR A 399 33.51 -5.43 30.73
N ASP A 400 34.45 -4.57 30.36
CA ASP A 400 34.79 -3.36 31.10
C ASP A 400 33.73 -2.27 30.95
N ALA A 401 33.26 -1.76 32.10
CA ALA A 401 32.26 -0.69 32.19
C ALA A 401 32.75 0.59 31.49
N GLU A 402 34.06 0.84 31.51
CA GLU A 402 34.66 2.01 30.87
C GLU A 402 34.59 1.93 29.34
N CYS A 403 34.71 0.72 28.79
CA CYS A 403 34.59 0.49 27.34
C CYS A 403 33.14 0.66 26.86
N ARG A 404 32.15 0.21 27.64
CA ARG A 404 30.72 0.45 27.34
C ARG A 404 30.36 1.92 27.36
N ARG A 405 30.90 2.67 28.32
CA ARG A 405 30.72 4.13 28.40
C ARG A 405 31.31 4.83 27.18
N ARG A 406 32.52 4.46 26.75
CA ARG A 406 33.17 5.07 25.57
C ARG A 406 32.40 4.80 24.28
N VAL A 407 31.94 3.57 24.06
CA VAL A 407 31.12 3.21 22.89
C VAL A 407 29.79 3.95 22.90
N PHE A 408 29.19 4.16 24.07
CA PHE A 408 27.98 4.97 24.21
C PHE A 408 28.23 6.44 23.87
N GLU A 409 29.29 7.04 24.41
CA GLU A 409 29.67 8.44 24.15
C GLU A 409 29.96 8.67 22.65
N GLU A 410 30.73 7.77 22.01
CA GLU A 410 31.02 7.82 20.57
C GLU A 410 29.73 7.72 19.73
N ARG A 411 28.82 6.80 20.06
CA ARG A 411 27.52 6.67 19.37
C ARG A 411 26.60 7.87 19.61
N HIS A 412 26.64 8.46 20.79
CA HIS A 412 25.87 9.64 21.12
C HIS A 412 26.36 10.87 20.34
N HIS A 413 27.67 11.06 20.21
CA HIS A 413 28.24 12.12 19.39
C HIS A 413 27.92 11.94 17.90
N ALA A 414 28.02 10.72 17.37
CA ALA A 414 27.63 10.44 15.98
C ALA A 414 26.15 10.75 15.71
N TYR A 415 25.27 10.41 16.66
CA TYR A 415 23.84 10.72 16.57
C TYR A 415 23.56 12.22 16.59
N LEU A 416 24.23 12.98 17.47
CA LEU A 416 24.08 14.43 17.53
C LEU A 416 24.55 15.11 16.23
N ALA A 417 25.67 14.66 15.65
CA ALA A 417 26.17 15.15 14.38
C ALA A 417 25.18 14.86 13.22
N GLU A 418 24.52 13.71 13.21
CA GLU A 418 23.50 13.40 12.20
C GLU A 418 22.23 14.25 12.36
N LEU A 419 21.85 14.55 13.61
CA LEU A 419 20.74 15.45 13.93
C LEU A 419 21.02 16.89 13.46
N GLU A 420 22.23 17.38 13.66
CA GLU A 420 22.66 18.70 13.22
C GLU A 420 22.67 18.78 11.69
N ARG A 421 23.21 17.77 11.00
CA ARG A 421 23.16 17.65 9.54
C ARG A 421 21.73 17.64 8.99
N LYS A 422 20.78 16.99 9.68
CA LYS A 422 19.36 17.02 9.31
C LYS A 422 18.76 18.41 9.45
N ARG A 423 19.08 19.14 10.53
CA ARG A 423 18.63 20.53 10.72
C ARG A 423 19.20 21.48 9.68
N GLU A 424 20.47 21.33 9.31
CA GLU A 424 21.09 22.10 8.23
C GLU A 424 20.40 21.82 6.89
N LEU A 425 20.10 20.56 6.60
CA LEU A 425 19.41 20.16 5.37
C LEU A 425 17.97 20.68 5.31
N GLU A 426 17.23 20.63 6.43
CA GLU A 426 15.90 21.23 6.54
C GLU A 426 15.93 22.75 6.35
N THR A 427 16.95 23.42 6.90
CA THR A 427 17.15 24.86 6.75
C THR A 427 17.49 25.22 5.29
N ALA A 428 18.35 24.43 4.64
CA ALA A 428 18.71 24.60 3.23
C ALA A 428 17.55 24.27 2.27
N MET A 429 16.61 23.41 2.67
CA MET A 429 15.43 23.04 1.88
C MET A 429 14.26 24.00 2.06
N LYS A 430 14.27 24.86 3.08
CA LYS A 430 13.19 25.84 3.33
C LYS A 430 12.91 26.77 2.12
N PRO A 431 13.92 27.35 1.43
CA PRO A 431 13.68 28.14 0.22
C PRO A 431 13.04 27.32 -0.92
N TYR A 432 13.40 26.03 -1.03
CA TYR A 432 12.81 25.14 -2.03
C TYR A 432 11.33 24.84 -1.73
N HIS A 433 10.97 24.65 -0.45
CA HIS A 433 9.58 24.47 -0.05
C HIS A 433 8.73 25.73 -0.24
N GLU A 434 9.28 26.91 0.05
CA GLU A 434 8.64 28.20 -0.22
C GLU A 434 8.44 28.42 -1.72
N PHE A 435 9.45 28.11 -2.55
CA PHE A 435 9.33 28.16 -4.02
C PHE A 435 8.24 27.20 -4.56
N GLN A 436 8.15 25.98 -4.04
CA GLN A 436 7.12 25.02 -4.43
C GLN A 436 5.71 25.48 -4.00
N ALA A 437 5.58 26.15 -2.86
CA ALA A 437 4.31 26.73 -2.42
C ALA A 437 3.87 27.88 -3.34
N LEU A 438 4.79 28.75 -3.76
CA LEU A 438 4.52 29.82 -4.72
C LEU A 438 4.13 29.28 -6.10
N LEU A 439 4.76 28.21 -6.58
CA LEU A 439 4.37 27.54 -7.83
C LEU A 439 2.95 26.99 -7.78
N LYS A 440 2.55 26.35 -6.67
CA LYS A 440 1.16 25.87 -6.49
C LYS A 440 0.16 27.01 -6.44
N LEU A 441 0.50 28.10 -5.76
CA LEU A 441 -0.37 29.28 -5.67
C LEU A 441 -0.57 29.92 -7.04
N ARG A 442 0.51 30.03 -7.84
CA ARG A 442 0.45 30.48 -9.23
C ARG A 442 -0.45 29.58 -10.09
N GLN A 443 -0.30 28.25 -10.01
CA GLN A 443 -1.14 27.32 -10.76
C GLN A 443 -2.62 27.46 -10.41
N THR A 444 -2.93 27.56 -9.11
CA THR A 444 -4.30 27.75 -8.63
C THR A 444 -4.91 29.06 -9.15
N PHE A 445 -4.10 30.12 -9.22
CA PHE A 445 -4.51 31.41 -9.77
C PHE A 445 -4.78 31.32 -11.27
N GLU A 446 -3.89 30.68 -12.04
CA GLU A 446 -4.06 30.48 -13.49
C GLU A 446 -5.31 29.64 -13.81
N GLU A 447 -5.59 28.58 -13.03
CA GLU A 447 -6.80 27.76 -13.16
C GLU A 447 -8.07 28.58 -12.89
N ARG A 448 -8.07 29.42 -11.85
CA ARG A 448 -9.21 30.31 -11.54
C ARG A 448 -9.41 31.38 -12.60
N LEU A 449 -8.33 31.97 -13.10
CA LEU A 449 -8.39 32.96 -14.17
C LEU A 449 -8.93 32.34 -15.47
N HIS A 450 -8.50 31.12 -15.79
CA HIS A 450 -9.04 30.37 -16.92
C HIS A 450 -10.54 30.06 -16.72
N HIS A 451 -10.96 29.66 -15.52
CA HIS A 451 -12.37 29.43 -15.21
C HIS A 451 -13.19 30.71 -15.44
N LEU A 452 -12.76 31.84 -14.88
CA LEU A 452 -13.45 33.14 -15.03
C LEU A 452 -13.51 33.61 -16.49
N THR A 453 -12.46 33.40 -17.27
CA THR A 453 -12.41 33.79 -18.70
C THR A 453 -13.16 32.81 -19.61
N SER A 454 -13.33 31.55 -19.19
CA SER A 454 -14.11 30.53 -19.90
C SER A 454 -15.62 30.60 -19.67
N LEU A 455 -16.07 31.34 -18.65
CA LEU A 455 -17.49 31.64 -18.48
C LEU A 455 -17.92 32.51 -19.67
N LYS A 456 -18.68 31.92 -20.59
CA LYS A 456 -19.33 32.66 -21.69
C LYS A 456 -20.02 33.88 -21.08
N ALA A 457 -19.75 35.06 -21.64
CA ALA A 457 -20.45 36.28 -21.28
C ALA A 457 -21.96 35.98 -21.21
N LEU A 458 -22.54 36.15 -20.03
CA LEU A 458 -23.97 36.02 -19.85
C LEU A 458 -24.63 36.91 -20.91
N PRO A 459 -25.61 36.39 -21.69
CA PRO A 459 -26.31 37.22 -22.66
C PRO A 459 -26.80 38.46 -21.92
N ALA A 460 -26.50 39.65 -22.45
CA ALA A 460 -26.91 40.91 -21.86
C ALA A 460 -28.41 40.81 -21.56
N GLN A 461 -28.76 40.71 -20.27
CA GLN A 461 -30.15 40.71 -19.86
C GLN A 461 -30.70 42.05 -20.31
N SER A 462 -31.70 42.01 -21.19
CA SER A 462 -32.48 43.17 -21.57
C SER A 462 -32.95 43.86 -20.30
N THR A 463 -32.52 45.09 -20.11
CA THR A 463 -33.00 45.97 -19.05
C THR A 463 -34.53 45.95 -19.07
N PRO A 464 -35.21 45.52 -17.99
CA PRO A 464 -36.66 45.63 -17.95
C PRO A 464 -37.05 47.13 -18.04
N PRO A 465 -38.10 47.46 -18.81
CA PRO A 465 -38.56 48.84 -18.92
C PRO A 465 -38.97 49.37 -17.54
N LEU A 466 -38.55 50.59 -17.23
CA LEU A 466 -38.59 51.22 -15.92
C LEU A 466 -39.99 51.67 -15.44
N ASP A 467 -41.06 51.09 -16.00
CA ASP A 467 -42.45 51.54 -15.80
C ASP A 467 -43.38 50.46 -15.21
N ASP A 468 -42.85 49.40 -14.58
CA ASP A 468 -43.67 48.46 -13.81
C ASP A 468 -43.59 48.78 -12.31
N PRO A 469 -44.67 49.30 -11.68
CA PRO A 469 -44.70 49.57 -10.25
C PRO A 469 -44.81 48.32 -9.36
N TRP A 470 -44.70 47.10 -9.91
CA TRP A 470 -44.82 45.85 -9.16
C TRP A 470 -43.67 44.84 -9.33
N SER A 471 -42.56 45.21 -9.97
CA SER A 471 -41.29 44.45 -9.95
C SER A 471 -40.33 45.00 -8.92
#